data_AF-A0A8H7DCG4-F1
#
_entry.id   AF-A0A8H7DCG4-F1
#
_cell.length_a   1.000
_cell.length_b   1.000
_cell.length_c   1.000
_cell.angle_alpha   90.00
_cell.angle_beta   90.00
_cell.angle_gamma   90.00
#
_symmetry.space_group_name_H-M   'P 1'
#
loop_
_entity.id
_entity.type
_entity.pdbx_description
1 polymer ?
#
loop_
_entity_poly.entity_id
_entity_poly.type
_entity_poly.pdbx_seq_one_letter_code
_entity_poly.pdbx_strand_id
1 'polypeptide(L)'
;MIDLLHILFMAAATSLCYGFIHILQFCYHELTYPLVPGPKNPSWIFGNLQEIGNKTDATRKWQEEFGPVYLFRGVFCRRRLVPVTVSFRTRVLGEGLLTVGGNDHKRQRRILNQAFSAPQIRFLTDIFVKKAVQLRDIWAVELTKGNSVTPRRMDIYDGITRTALDVIGQAGFNHNFNALADIGKPNKLESLTKLMHSPNAKIFTELQTLIPAFKLLPLPGQKAMATAHAAMHSIASHIVSQSKRTILALGDGGKILR
;
A
#
# COMPACT_ATOMS: atom_id res chain seq x y z
N MET A 1 -19.13 19.35 -48.26
CA MET A 1 -18.39 19.92 -47.13
C MET A 1 -19.10 19.40 -45.87
N ILE A 2 -18.51 18.45 -45.15
CA ILE A 2 -19.14 17.91 -43.94
C ILE A 2 -18.88 18.93 -42.84
N ASP A 3 -19.94 19.56 -42.34
CA ASP A 3 -19.82 20.60 -41.33
C ASP A 3 -19.24 20.03 -40.03
N LEU A 4 -18.37 20.81 -39.38
CA LEU A 4 -17.69 20.46 -38.14
C LEU A 4 -18.68 20.03 -37.03
N LEU A 5 -19.90 20.57 -37.10
CA LEU A 5 -21.05 20.21 -36.25
C LEU A 5 -21.47 18.74 -36.38
N HIS A 6 -21.50 18.21 -37.62
CA HIS A 6 -21.89 16.82 -37.88
C HIS A 6 -20.85 15.83 -37.35
N ILE A 7 -19.57 16.18 -37.44
CA ILE A 7 -18.48 15.36 -36.89
C ILE A 7 -18.57 15.33 -35.35
N LEU A 8 -18.86 16.46 -34.72
CA LEU A 8 -18.99 16.56 -33.26
C LEU A 8 -20.21 15.79 -32.73
N PHE A 9 -21.33 15.81 -33.45
CA PHE A 9 -22.52 15.04 -33.10
C PHE A 9 -22.28 13.52 -33.22
N MET A 10 -21.61 13.06 -34.28
CA MET A 10 -21.26 11.64 -34.45
C MET A 10 -20.26 11.16 -33.39
N ALA A 11 -19.29 12.00 -33.01
CA ALA A 11 -18.37 11.71 -31.91
C ALA A 11 -19.11 11.63 -30.55
N ALA A 12 -20.07 12.52 -30.32
CA ALA A 12 -20.91 12.48 -29.12
C ALA A 12 -21.79 11.22 -29.09
N ALA A 13 -22.43 10.87 -30.20
CA ALA A 13 -23.30 9.70 -30.31
C ALA A 13 -22.54 8.37 -30.13
N THR A 14 -21.35 8.26 -30.71
CA THR A 14 -20.48 7.08 -30.54
C THR A 14 -19.95 6.96 -29.10
N SER A 15 -19.59 8.08 -28.47
CA SER A 15 -19.21 8.12 -27.05
C SER A 15 -20.36 7.70 -26.12
N LEU A 16 -21.59 8.17 -26.38
CA LEU A 16 -22.78 7.78 -25.64
C LEU A 16 -23.12 6.30 -25.83
N CYS A 17 -23.04 5.79 -27.07
CA CYS A 17 -23.28 4.39 -27.37
C CYS A 17 -22.24 3.48 -26.69
N TYR A 18 -20.96 3.86 -26.74
CA TYR A 18 -19.88 3.16 -26.04
C TYR A 18 -20.10 3.15 -24.51
N GLY A 19 -20.50 4.29 -23.94
CA GLY A 19 -20.89 4.39 -22.53
C GLY A 19 -22.07 3.48 -22.18
N PHE A 20 -23.09 3.44 -23.03
CA PHE A 20 -24.27 2.58 -22.84
C PHE A 20 -23.93 1.09 -22.90
N ILE A 21 -23.09 0.67 -23.84
CA ILE A 21 -22.61 -0.72 -23.93
C ILE A 21 -21.80 -1.09 -22.68
N HIS A 22 -20.93 -0.19 -22.18
CA HIS A 22 -20.21 -0.40 -20.91
C HIS A 22 -21.15 -0.52 -19.72
N ILE A 23 -22.22 0.28 -19.67
CA ILE A 23 -23.26 0.18 -18.63
C ILE A 23 -24.00 -1.15 -18.73
N LEU A 24 -24.36 -1.60 -19.92
CA LEU A 24 -25.02 -2.90 -20.13
C LEU A 24 -24.11 -4.07 -19.76
N GLN A 25 -22.85 -4.07 -20.21
CA GLN A 25 -21.86 -5.07 -19.83
C GLN A 25 -21.62 -5.07 -18.31
N PHE A 26 -21.59 -3.89 -17.70
CA PHE A 26 -21.50 -3.74 -16.26
C PHE A 26 -22.70 -4.34 -15.52
N CYS A 27 -23.93 -4.01 -15.94
CA CYS A 27 -25.16 -4.57 -15.38
C CYS A 27 -25.19 -6.09 -15.56
N TYR A 28 -24.87 -6.59 -16.75
CA TYR A 28 -24.81 -8.02 -17.05
C TYR A 28 -23.83 -8.74 -16.12
N HIS A 29 -22.62 -8.21 -15.96
CA HIS A 29 -21.61 -8.77 -15.07
C HIS A 29 -22.07 -8.80 -13.61
N GLU A 30 -22.71 -7.74 -13.12
CA GLU A 30 -23.27 -7.67 -11.75
C GLU A 30 -24.45 -8.64 -11.53
N LEU A 31 -25.24 -8.92 -12.58
CA LEU A 31 -26.40 -9.84 -12.54
C LEU A 31 -26.01 -11.32 -12.68
N THR A 32 -24.90 -11.63 -13.36
CA THR A 32 -24.51 -13.02 -13.70
C THR A 32 -23.58 -13.66 -12.66
N TYR A 33 -23.23 -12.96 -11.59
CA TYR A 33 -22.39 -13.52 -10.54
C TYR A 33 -23.07 -14.67 -9.79
N PRO A 34 -22.34 -15.76 -9.46
CA PRO A 34 -22.83 -16.82 -8.59
C PRO A 34 -23.36 -16.24 -7.27
N LEU A 35 -24.40 -16.88 -6.71
CA LEU A 35 -25.03 -16.47 -5.46
C LEU A 35 -24.08 -16.75 -4.26
N VAL A 36 -23.04 -15.94 -4.13
CA VAL A 36 -22.08 -16.00 -3.03
C VAL A 36 -22.69 -15.29 -1.82
N PRO A 37 -22.63 -15.90 -0.61
CA PRO A 37 -23.15 -15.28 0.60
C PRO A 37 -22.36 -14.02 0.97
N GLY A 38 -23.01 -13.10 1.68
CA GLY A 38 -22.43 -11.81 1.99
C GLY A 38 -23.25 -10.99 2.98
N PRO A 39 -22.62 -10.01 3.65
CA PRO A 39 -23.29 -9.16 4.62
C PRO A 39 -24.46 -8.37 4.02
N LYS A 40 -25.46 -8.09 4.88
CA LYS A 40 -26.58 -7.21 4.54
C LYS A 40 -26.08 -5.82 4.14
N ASN A 41 -26.81 -5.17 3.24
CA ASN A 41 -26.42 -3.86 2.74
C ASN A 41 -26.94 -2.73 3.66
N PRO A 42 -26.07 -1.95 4.34
CA PRO A 42 -26.53 -0.85 5.18
C PRO A 42 -26.85 0.43 4.39
N SER A 43 -26.35 0.59 3.15
CA SER A 43 -26.52 1.84 2.39
C SER A 43 -26.43 1.63 0.88
N TRP A 44 -27.35 2.24 0.13
CA TRP A 44 -27.36 2.12 -1.34
C TRP A 44 -26.12 2.75 -2.00
N ILE A 45 -25.67 3.91 -1.50
CA ILE A 45 -24.55 4.67 -2.09
C ILE A 45 -23.19 4.10 -1.71
N PHE A 46 -22.97 3.75 -0.45
CA PHE A 46 -21.65 3.33 0.05
C PHE A 46 -21.53 1.83 0.29
N GLY A 47 -22.62 1.07 0.16
CA GLY A 47 -22.63 -0.35 0.46
C GLY A 47 -22.13 -0.64 1.88
N ASN A 48 -21.28 -1.65 2.00
CA ASN A 48 -20.61 -2.06 3.23
C ASN A 48 -19.29 -1.30 3.49
N LEU A 49 -18.89 -0.33 2.65
CA LEU A 49 -17.60 0.36 2.80
C LEU A 49 -17.50 1.18 4.08
N GLN A 50 -18.63 1.72 4.56
CA GLN A 50 -18.66 2.45 5.83
C GLN A 50 -18.34 1.53 7.02
N GLU A 51 -18.80 0.28 6.98
CA GLU A 51 -18.48 -0.70 8.02
C GLU A 51 -17.02 -1.12 7.99
N ILE A 52 -16.44 -1.26 6.78
CA ILE A 52 -15.00 -1.54 6.60
C ILE A 52 -14.14 -0.37 7.07
N GLY A 53 -14.58 0.87 6.83
CA GLY A 53 -13.84 2.09 7.19
C GLY A 53 -13.89 2.41 8.68
N ASN A 54 -15.02 2.17 9.34
CA ASN A 54 -15.25 2.58 10.73
C ASN A 54 -15.03 1.46 11.76
N LYS A 55 -15.21 0.18 11.40
CA LYS A 55 -15.08 -0.96 12.31
C LYS A 55 -13.96 -1.88 11.85
N THR A 56 -12.82 -1.83 12.52
CA THR A 56 -11.62 -2.63 12.22
C THR A 56 -11.89 -4.15 12.21
N ASP A 57 -12.91 -4.61 12.93
CA ASP A 57 -13.32 -6.03 13.03
C ASP A 57 -14.38 -6.48 12.02
N ALA A 58 -14.97 -5.59 11.21
CA ALA A 58 -16.10 -5.95 10.34
C ALA A 58 -15.73 -7.05 9.34
N THR A 59 -14.54 -6.95 8.73
CA THR A 59 -14.03 -7.95 7.80
C THR A 59 -13.79 -9.30 8.46
N ARG A 60 -13.29 -9.29 9.72
CA ARG A 60 -13.06 -10.51 10.49
C ARG A 60 -14.37 -11.22 10.82
N LYS A 61 -15.38 -10.48 11.28
CA LYS A 61 -16.71 -11.04 11.58
C LYS A 61 -17.36 -11.66 10.34
N TRP A 62 -17.28 -10.99 9.20
CA TRP A 62 -17.80 -11.55 7.95
C TRP A 62 -17.03 -12.77 7.46
N GLN A 63 -15.71 -12.81 7.70
CA GLN A 63 -14.91 -13.98 7.39
C GLN A 63 -15.25 -15.17 8.29
N GLU A 64 -15.56 -14.93 9.58
CA GLU A 64 -16.05 -15.95 10.51
C GLU A 64 -17.46 -16.45 10.12
N GLU A 65 -18.34 -15.56 9.65
CA GLU A 65 -19.74 -15.87 9.32
C GLU A 65 -19.93 -16.49 7.94
N PHE A 66 -19.24 -15.99 6.91
CA PHE A 66 -19.43 -16.38 5.51
C PHE A 66 -18.24 -17.16 4.93
N GLY A 67 -17.17 -17.34 5.71
CA GLY A 67 -15.97 -18.07 5.30
C GLY A 67 -14.97 -17.24 4.49
N PRO A 68 -13.96 -17.88 3.87
CA PRO A 68 -12.85 -17.20 3.21
C PRO A 68 -13.23 -16.48 1.92
N VAL A 69 -14.40 -16.78 1.33
CA VAL A 69 -14.89 -16.15 0.11
C VAL A 69 -16.30 -15.63 0.37
N TYR A 70 -16.43 -14.32 0.51
CA TYR A 70 -17.70 -13.65 0.68
C TYR A 70 -17.78 -12.41 -0.21
N LEU A 71 -19.03 -11.97 -0.43
CA LEU A 71 -19.36 -10.86 -1.29
C LEU A 71 -19.81 -9.66 -0.46
N PHE A 72 -19.11 -8.54 -0.55
CA PHE A 72 -19.55 -7.29 0.07
C PHE A 72 -19.95 -6.27 -1.00
N ARG A 73 -20.76 -5.29 -0.62
CA ARG A 73 -21.16 -4.20 -1.53
C ARG A 73 -20.23 -3.02 -1.40
N GLY A 74 -19.64 -2.60 -2.51
CA GLY A 74 -18.88 -1.36 -2.65
C GLY A 74 -19.79 -0.16 -2.91
N VAL A 75 -19.20 0.93 -3.40
CA VAL A 75 -19.93 2.13 -3.82
C VAL A 75 -20.96 1.77 -4.90
N PHE A 76 -22.16 2.36 -4.85
CA PHE A 76 -23.30 2.08 -5.73
C PHE A 76 -23.72 0.61 -5.77
N CYS A 77 -23.68 -0.06 -4.61
CA CYS A 77 -24.08 -1.46 -4.47
C CYS A 77 -23.28 -2.47 -5.32
N ARG A 78 -22.12 -2.08 -5.88
CA ARG A 78 -21.26 -2.98 -6.66
C ARG A 78 -20.86 -4.20 -5.86
N ARG A 79 -21.04 -5.39 -6.41
CA ARG A 79 -20.65 -6.62 -5.74
C ARG A 79 -19.13 -6.79 -5.84
N ARG A 80 -18.47 -7.04 -4.72
CA ARG A 80 -17.04 -7.33 -4.66
C ARG A 80 -16.74 -8.61 -3.91
N LEU A 81 -15.91 -9.45 -4.53
CA LEU A 81 -15.40 -10.68 -3.95
C LEU A 81 -14.05 -10.43 -3.27
N VAL A 82 -13.93 -10.84 -2.02
CA VAL A 82 -12.75 -10.57 -1.18
C VAL A 82 -11.43 -11.24 -1.63
N PRO A 83 -11.38 -12.31 -2.45
CA PRO A 83 -10.08 -12.76 -2.95
C PRO A 83 -9.54 -11.97 -4.18
N VAL A 84 -10.35 -11.17 -4.89
CA VAL A 84 -10.02 -10.73 -6.28
C VAL A 84 -9.62 -9.25 -6.41
N THR A 85 -9.52 -8.47 -5.34
CA THR A 85 -9.28 -7.01 -5.45
C THR A 85 -7.82 -6.65 -5.66
N VAL A 86 -7.34 -6.78 -6.89
CA VAL A 86 -5.97 -6.42 -7.30
C VAL A 86 -5.84 -4.92 -7.62
N SER A 87 -6.91 -4.29 -8.14
CA SER A 87 -6.86 -2.95 -8.77
C SER A 87 -6.63 -1.77 -7.81
N PHE A 88 -7.00 -1.90 -6.53
CA PHE A 88 -6.82 -0.81 -5.56
C PHE A 88 -5.32 -0.59 -5.23
N ARG A 89 -4.53 -1.68 -5.19
CA ARG A 89 -3.14 -1.64 -4.74
C ARG A 89 -2.20 -0.98 -5.75
N THR A 90 -2.49 -1.05 -7.05
CA THR A 90 -1.62 -0.52 -8.12
C THR A 90 -1.40 0.99 -8.07
N ARG A 91 -2.39 1.77 -7.62
CA ARG A 91 -2.26 3.24 -7.56
C ARG A 91 -1.38 3.72 -6.42
N VAL A 92 -1.32 2.96 -5.32
CA VAL A 92 -0.56 3.33 -4.12
C VAL A 92 0.84 2.72 -4.14
N LEU A 93 0.96 1.48 -4.59
CA LEU A 93 2.19 0.69 -4.51
C LEU A 93 2.92 0.58 -5.87
N GLY A 94 2.32 1.08 -6.96
CA GLY A 94 2.82 0.89 -8.31
C GLY A 94 2.60 -0.53 -8.83
N GLU A 95 3.11 -0.84 -10.02
CA GLU A 95 3.17 -2.22 -10.52
C GLU A 95 4.29 -2.99 -9.82
N GLY A 96 3.95 -4.01 -9.05
CA GLY A 96 4.91 -4.83 -8.32
C GLY A 96 4.27 -6.05 -7.66
N LEU A 97 4.99 -6.71 -6.75
CA LEU A 97 4.58 -8.00 -6.18
C LEU A 97 3.17 -7.95 -5.55
N LEU A 98 2.76 -6.83 -4.99
CA LEU A 98 1.46 -6.69 -4.32
C LEU A 98 0.29 -6.46 -5.29
N THR A 99 0.57 -6.28 -6.57
CA THR A 99 -0.37 -5.80 -7.59
C THR A 99 -0.37 -6.64 -8.87
N VAL A 100 0.70 -7.39 -9.15
CA VAL A 100 0.71 -8.35 -10.26
C VAL A 100 0.00 -9.64 -9.83
N GLY A 101 -0.70 -10.28 -10.76
CA GLY A 101 -1.37 -11.57 -10.57
C GLY A 101 -0.68 -12.70 -11.35
N GLY A 102 -1.14 -13.93 -11.13
CA GLY A 102 -0.76 -15.08 -11.96
C GLY A 102 0.73 -15.44 -11.96
N ASN A 103 1.27 -15.72 -13.15
CA ASN A 103 2.65 -16.20 -13.32
C ASN A 103 3.69 -15.15 -12.95
N ASP A 104 3.41 -13.87 -13.18
CA ASP A 104 4.33 -12.77 -12.82
C ASP A 104 4.46 -12.65 -11.31
N HIS A 105 3.35 -12.76 -10.57
CA HIS A 105 3.37 -12.84 -9.11
C HIS A 105 4.21 -14.02 -8.63
N LYS A 106 4.02 -15.21 -9.22
CA LYS A 106 4.79 -16.43 -8.87
C LYS A 106 6.29 -16.23 -9.10
N ARG A 107 6.67 -15.62 -10.24
CA ARG A 107 8.06 -15.32 -10.59
C ARG A 107 8.68 -14.31 -9.62
N GLN A 108 8.01 -13.17 -9.39
CA GLN A 108 8.51 -12.13 -8.47
C GLN A 108 8.64 -12.66 -7.03
N ARG A 109 7.66 -13.43 -6.56
CA ARG A 109 7.69 -14.06 -5.23
C ARG A 109 8.84 -15.06 -5.09
N ARG A 110 9.10 -15.88 -6.12
CA ARG A 110 10.20 -16.84 -6.12
C ARG A 110 11.56 -16.15 -5.95
N ILE A 111 11.78 -15.05 -6.66
CA ILE A 111 13.02 -14.27 -6.57
C ILE A 111 13.18 -13.68 -5.16
N LEU A 112 12.13 -13.04 -4.63
CA LEU A 112 12.19 -12.41 -3.31
C LEU A 112 12.37 -13.41 -2.17
N ASN A 113 11.69 -14.56 -2.21
CA ASN A 113 11.77 -15.57 -1.15
C ASN A 113 13.20 -16.09 -0.89
N GLN A 114 14.09 -16.04 -1.89
CA GLN A 114 15.50 -16.44 -1.71
C GLN A 114 16.23 -15.57 -0.67
N ALA A 115 15.92 -14.27 -0.64
CA ALA A 115 16.47 -13.34 0.34
C ALA A 115 15.89 -13.53 1.76
N PHE A 116 14.72 -14.19 1.87
CA PHE A 116 14.04 -14.48 3.14
C PHE A 116 14.21 -15.94 3.61
N SER A 117 15.27 -16.62 3.17
CA SER A 117 15.58 -17.97 3.64
C SER A 117 16.10 -17.96 5.08
N ALA A 118 15.94 -19.08 5.79
CA ALA A 118 16.33 -19.19 7.20
C ALA A 118 17.80 -18.80 7.49
N PRO A 119 18.80 -19.17 6.68
CA PRO A 119 20.19 -18.77 6.95
C PRO A 119 20.40 -17.26 6.80
N GLN A 120 19.65 -16.61 5.90
CA GLN A 120 19.77 -15.19 5.59
C GLN A 120 19.14 -14.38 6.72
N ILE A 121 18.00 -14.84 7.24
CA ILE A 121 17.37 -14.25 8.44
C ILE A 121 18.31 -14.36 9.65
N ARG A 122 19.02 -15.49 9.82
CA ARG A 122 20.01 -15.63 10.90
C ARG A 122 21.14 -14.60 10.79
N PHE A 123 21.63 -14.34 9.58
CA PHE A 123 22.66 -13.31 9.35
C PHE A 123 22.20 -11.91 9.76
N LEU A 124 20.91 -11.61 9.60
CA LEU A 124 20.35 -10.30 9.96
C LEU A 124 20.10 -10.15 11.47
N THR A 125 20.12 -11.24 12.25
CA THR A 125 19.72 -11.26 13.68
C THR A 125 20.50 -10.25 14.52
N ASP A 126 21.80 -10.08 14.27
CA ASP A 126 22.64 -9.08 14.96
C ASP A 126 22.12 -7.63 14.74
N ILE A 127 21.62 -7.32 13.54
CA ILE A 127 21.02 -6.00 13.24
C ILE A 127 19.74 -5.80 14.05
N PHE A 128 18.88 -6.82 14.13
CA PHE A 128 17.66 -6.76 14.94
C PHE A 128 17.99 -6.51 16.42
N VAL A 129 18.94 -7.24 16.98
CA VAL A 129 19.35 -7.10 18.39
C VAL A 129 19.93 -5.71 18.65
N LYS A 130 20.83 -5.22 17.79
CA LYS A 130 21.41 -3.87 17.92
C LYS A 130 20.33 -2.79 17.93
N LYS A 131 19.34 -2.87 17.04
CA LYS A 131 18.24 -1.91 16.97
C LYS A 131 17.27 -2.02 18.15
N ALA A 132 17.02 -3.23 18.65
CA ALA A 132 16.21 -3.44 19.86
C ALA A 132 16.89 -2.85 21.11
N VAL A 133 18.22 -3.00 21.24
CA VAL A 133 19.00 -2.39 22.32
C VAL A 133 18.96 -0.86 22.22
N GLN A 134 19.11 -0.29 21.02
CA GLN A 134 18.97 1.16 20.81
C GLN A 134 17.59 1.68 21.26
N LEU A 135 16.50 0.98 20.91
CA LEU A 135 15.15 1.36 21.35
C LEU A 135 15.01 1.30 22.89
N ARG A 136 15.52 0.24 23.52
CA ARG A 136 15.54 0.09 24.97
C ARG A 136 16.23 1.26 25.65
N ASP A 137 17.39 1.66 25.15
CA ASP A 137 18.19 2.74 25.74
C ASP A 137 17.47 4.09 25.62
N ILE A 138 16.80 4.34 24.50
CA ILE A 138 15.94 5.52 24.31
C ILE A 138 14.81 5.54 25.34
N TRP A 139 14.07 4.43 25.47
CA TRP A 139 12.98 4.34 26.43
C TRP A 139 13.46 4.46 27.87
N ALA A 140 14.62 3.90 28.21
CA ALA A 140 15.22 4.05 29.53
C ALA A 140 15.49 5.54 29.87
N VAL A 141 16.02 6.31 28.90
CA VAL A 141 16.23 7.76 29.05
C VAL A 141 14.92 8.52 29.13
N GLU A 142 13.90 8.14 28.36
CA GLU A 142 12.60 8.80 28.45
C GLU A 142 11.94 8.58 29.81
N LEU A 143 12.09 7.39 30.41
CA LEU A 143 11.56 7.07 31.73
C LEU A 143 12.26 7.86 32.85
N THR A 144 13.54 8.19 32.73
CA THR A 144 14.29 8.95 33.75
C THR A 144 14.05 10.47 33.70
N LYS A 145 13.49 11.02 32.62
CA LYS A 145 13.24 12.46 32.43
C LYS A 145 12.09 13.06 33.27
N GLY A 146 11.50 12.33 34.24
CA GLY A 146 10.37 12.82 35.05
C GLY A 146 10.45 12.42 36.52
N ASN A 147 9.97 13.30 37.42
CA ASN A 147 9.95 13.07 38.86
C ASN A 147 9.14 11.81 39.23
N SER A 148 9.76 10.90 39.98
CA SER A 148 9.42 9.48 40.16
C SER A 148 8.17 9.15 41.01
N VAL A 149 7.15 10.01 41.07
CA VAL A 149 6.04 9.81 42.03
C VAL A 149 4.83 9.09 41.43
N THR A 150 4.68 9.00 40.10
CA THR A 150 3.52 8.34 39.48
C THR A 150 3.89 7.35 38.36
N PRO A 151 3.12 6.25 38.20
CA PRO A 151 3.30 5.33 37.09
C PRO A 151 3.07 6.04 35.75
N ARG A 152 4.10 6.03 34.91
CA ARG A 152 4.10 6.72 33.61
C ARG A 152 3.58 5.80 32.50
N ARG A 153 2.65 6.31 31.70
CA ARG A 153 2.23 5.67 30.45
C ARG A 153 3.10 6.19 29.30
N MET A 154 3.63 5.28 28.50
CA MET A 154 4.46 5.58 27.33
C MET A 154 3.81 4.98 26.09
N ASP A 155 3.74 5.77 25.01
CA ASP A 155 3.33 5.26 23.71
C ASP A 155 4.49 4.52 23.05
N ILE A 156 4.33 3.21 22.87
CA ILE A 156 5.33 2.34 22.24
C ILE A 156 5.19 2.26 20.72
N TYR A 157 4.07 2.72 20.16
CA TYR A 157 3.74 2.52 18.76
C TYR A 157 4.74 3.21 17.83
N ASP A 158 5.06 4.48 18.12
CA ASP A 158 6.03 5.25 17.33
C ASP A 158 7.44 4.64 17.40
N GLY A 159 7.90 4.29 18.61
CA GLY A 159 9.21 3.67 18.83
C GLY A 159 9.37 2.34 18.08
N ILE A 160 8.36 1.46 18.14
CA ILE A 160 8.38 0.18 17.42
C ILE A 160 8.35 0.39 15.91
N THR A 161 7.49 1.28 15.42
CA THR A 161 7.36 1.55 13.97
C THR A 161 8.66 2.10 13.39
N ARG A 162 9.33 3.02 14.10
CA ARG A 162 10.63 3.58 13.70
C ARG A 162 11.75 2.54 13.77
N THR A 163 11.76 1.70 14.79
CA THR A 163 12.72 0.59 14.89
C THR A 163 12.58 -0.37 13.72
N ALA A 164 11.35 -0.75 13.38
CA ALA A 164 11.09 -1.62 12.25
C ALA A 164 11.58 -1.01 10.93
N LEU A 165 11.37 0.30 10.74
CA LEU A 165 11.86 1.01 9.56
C LEU A 165 13.40 1.02 9.48
N ASP A 166 14.09 1.28 10.59
CA ASP A 166 15.56 1.26 10.66
C ASP A 166 16.13 -0.15 10.42
N VAL A 167 15.48 -1.17 10.97
CA VAL A 167 15.85 -2.56 10.73
C VAL A 167 15.68 -2.91 9.26
N ILE A 168 14.55 -2.59 8.63
CA ILE A 168 14.34 -2.86 7.20
C ILE A 168 15.35 -2.10 6.34
N GLY A 169 15.64 -0.85 6.68
CA GLY A 169 16.67 -0.06 6.00
C GLY A 169 18.03 -0.72 6.05
N GLN A 170 18.49 -1.07 7.25
CA GLN A 170 19.83 -1.59 7.45
C GLN A 170 19.96 -3.04 6.96
N ALA A 171 19.00 -3.89 7.31
CA ALA A 171 18.99 -5.31 6.95
C ALA A 171 18.67 -5.56 5.47
N GLY A 172 17.71 -4.82 4.91
CA GLY A 172 17.23 -5.01 3.54
C GLY A 172 18.01 -4.22 2.49
N PHE A 173 18.50 -3.03 2.84
CA PHE A 173 19.06 -2.09 1.87
C PHE A 173 20.45 -1.57 2.24
N ASN A 174 21.04 -2.04 3.34
CA ASN A 174 22.27 -1.50 3.92
C ASN A 174 22.23 0.04 4.05
N HIS A 175 21.05 0.57 4.35
CA HIS A 175 20.77 2.01 4.41
C HIS A 175 20.25 2.40 5.79
N ASN A 176 20.88 3.39 6.42
CA ASN A 176 20.48 3.87 7.72
C ASN A 176 19.48 5.02 7.56
N PHE A 177 18.19 4.74 7.82
CA PHE A 177 17.15 5.76 7.84
C PHE A 177 17.22 6.66 9.08
N ASN A 178 17.86 6.20 10.16
CA ASN A 178 17.97 6.88 11.45
C ASN A 178 16.60 7.35 11.99
N ALA A 179 15.55 6.60 11.71
CA ALA A 179 14.18 6.92 12.10
C ALA A 179 14.03 7.00 13.63
N LEU A 180 14.85 6.24 14.38
CA LEU A 180 14.90 6.25 15.85
C LEU A 180 15.58 7.49 16.44
N ALA A 181 16.51 8.13 15.74
CA ALA A 181 17.20 9.31 16.26
C ALA A 181 16.32 10.57 16.20
N ASP A 182 15.32 10.58 15.32
CA ASP A 182 14.45 11.71 15.04
C ASP A 182 13.05 11.59 15.70
N ILE A 183 12.94 10.89 16.84
CA ILE A 183 11.67 10.76 17.59
C ILE A 183 11.12 12.17 17.88
N GLY A 184 9.92 12.44 17.38
CA GLY A 184 9.27 13.76 17.46
C GLY A 184 9.41 14.69 16.25
N LYS A 185 10.22 14.34 15.24
CA LYS A 185 10.26 15.05 13.93
C LYS A 185 9.44 14.30 12.88
N PRO A 186 8.81 15.02 11.92
CA PRO A 186 8.07 14.40 10.84
C PRO A 186 9.04 13.69 9.89
N ASN A 187 9.08 12.36 9.94
CA ASN A 187 9.82 11.58 8.95
C ASN A 187 9.04 11.59 7.63
N LYS A 188 9.73 11.80 6.50
CA LYS A 188 9.14 11.77 5.15
C LYS A 188 8.44 10.43 4.83
N LEU A 189 8.77 9.37 5.56
CA LEU A 189 8.17 8.04 5.44
C LEU A 189 6.98 7.83 6.40
N GLU A 190 6.84 8.63 7.45
CA GLU A 190 5.70 8.60 8.37
C GLU A 190 4.44 9.20 7.73
N SER A 191 4.60 10.21 6.86
CA SER A 191 3.51 10.72 6.04
C SER A 191 2.98 9.67 5.06
N LEU A 192 3.84 8.76 4.57
CA LEU A 192 3.43 7.62 3.75
C LEU A 192 2.60 6.62 4.56
N THR A 193 3.04 6.23 5.75
CA THR A 193 2.32 5.26 6.60
C THR A 193 0.98 5.81 7.07
N LYS A 194 0.91 7.10 7.45
CA LYS A 194 -0.34 7.77 7.83
C LYS A 194 -1.35 7.82 6.69
N LEU A 195 -0.89 7.96 5.44
CA LEU A 195 -1.78 8.03 4.30
C LEU A 195 -2.24 6.64 3.82
N MET A 196 -1.39 5.61 3.89
CA MET A 196 -1.79 4.21 3.60
C MET A 196 -2.93 3.72 4.50
N HIS A 197 -2.98 4.19 5.75
CA HIS A 197 -4.01 3.80 6.72
C HIS A 197 -5.19 4.78 6.79
N SER A 198 -5.22 5.85 5.98
CA SER A 198 -6.30 6.84 6.04
C SER A 198 -7.60 6.27 5.43
N PRO A 199 -8.71 6.23 6.20
CA PRO A 199 -10.00 5.73 5.70
C PRO A 199 -10.58 6.62 4.60
N ASN A 200 -10.30 7.93 4.63
CA ASN A 200 -10.79 8.89 3.63
C ASN A 200 -10.15 8.67 2.25
N ALA A 201 -8.90 8.20 2.21
CA ALA A 201 -8.21 7.88 0.97
C ALA A 201 -8.87 6.70 0.24
N LYS A 202 -9.40 5.71 0.97
CA LYS A 202 -10.09 4.54 0.41
C LYS A 202 -11.44 4.91 -0.22
N ILE A 203 -12.23 5.75 0.43
CA ILE A 203 -13.55 6.15 -0.09
C ILE A 203 -13.40 6.97 -1.39
N PHE A 204 -12.45 7.91 -1.40
CA PHE A 204 -12.28 8.83 -2.52
C PHE A 204 -11.64 8.15 -3.75
N THR A 205 -10.74 7.19 -3.54
CA THR A 205 -10.21 6.34 -4.63
C THR A 205 -11.26 5.40 -5.21
N GLU A 206 -12.15 4.83 -4.39
CA GLU A 206 -13.27 4.02 -4.87
C GLU A 206 -14.22 4.85 -5.76
N LEU A 207 -14.50 6.10 -5.37
CA LEU A 207 -15.29 7.04 -6.19
C LEU A 207 -14.66 7.28 -7.58
N GLN A 208 -13.32 7.39 -7.64
CA GLN A 208 -12.60 7.56 -8.91
C GLN A 208 -12.54 6.29 -9.78
N THR A 209 -12.76 5.10 -9.22
CA THR A 209 -12.89 3.88 -10.04
C THR A 209 -14.26 3.80 -10.72
N LEU A 210 -15.27 4.43 -10.13
CA LEU A 210 -16.63 4.43 -10.63
C LEU A 210 -16.85 5.42 -11.77
N ILE A 211 -16.36 6.66 -11.62
CA ILE A 211 -16.54 7.72 -12.61
C ILE A 211 -15.17 8.16 -13.11
N PRO A 212 -14.76 7.75 -14.33
CA PRO A 212 -13.47 8.12 -14.90
C PRO A 212 -13.25 9.64 -14.99
N ALA A 213 -14.32 10.44 -15.08
CA ALA A 213 -14.25 11.90 -15.08
C ALA A 213 -13.71 12.48 -13.75
N PHE A 214 -13.90 11.80 -12.61
CA PHE A 214 -13.31 12.22 -11.32
C PHE A 214 -11.80 11.93 -11.22
N LYS A 215 -11.17 11.32 -12.24
CA LYS A 215 -9.71 11.22 -12.34
C LYS A 215 -9.04 12.58 -12.56
N LEU A 216 -9.77 13.57 -13.10
CA LEU A 216 -9.28 14.95 -13.22
C LEU A 216 -9.30 15.70 -11.89
N LEU A 217 -10.15 15.30 -10.93
CA LEU A 217 -10.17 15.91 -9.61
C LEU A 217 -9.00 15.38 -8.77
N PRO A 218 -8.07 16.24 -8.33
CA PRO A 218 -6.91 15.82 -7.55
C PRO A 218 -7.37 15.23 -6.22
N LEU A 219 -6.87 14.04 -5.84
CA LEU A 219 -7.24 13.45 -4.56
C LEU A 219 -6.69 14.32 -3.41
N PRO A 220 -7.46 14.53 -2.32
CA PRO A 220 -6.87 15.00 -1.07
C PRO A 220 -5.80 13.99 -0.64
N GLY A 221 -4.54 14.43 -0.61
CA GLY A 221 -3.40 13.56 -0.35
C GLY A 221 -2.70 12.98 -1.58
N GLN A 222 -3.18 13.23 -2.81
CA GLN A 222 -2.48 12.80 -4.03
C GLN A 222 -1.09 13.44 -4.15
N LYS A 223 -0.98 14.73 -3.82
CA LYS A 223 0.31 15.43 -3.78
C LYS A 223 1.23 14.81 -2.73
N ALA A 224 0.69 14.50 -1.54
CA ALA A 224 1.46 13.83 -0.48
C ALA A 224 1.90 12.41 -0.89
N MET A 225 1.08 11.69 -1.65
CA MET A 225 1.45 10.40 -2.24
C MET A 225 2.49 10.55 -3.33
N ALA A 226 2.35 11.52 -4.22
CA ALA A 226 3.33 11.78 -5.27
C ALA A 226 4.69 12.17 -4.67
N THR A 227 4.71 13.00 -3.63
CA THR A 227 5.95 13.37 -2.94
C THR A 227 6.56 12.19 -2.20
N ALA A 228 5.76 11.37 -1.52
CA ALA A 228 6.25 10.19 -0.83
C ALA A 228 6.78 9.14 -1.82
N HIS A 229 6.09 8.90 -2.93
CA HIS A 229 6.51 8.00 -3.99
C HIS A 229 7.80 8.51 -4.67
N ALA A 230 7.90 9.81 -4.95
CA ALA A 230 9.12 10.42 -5.48
C ALA A 230 10.29 10.30 -4.50
N ALA A 231 10.05 10.49 -3.20
CA ALA A 231 11.08 10.31 -2.16
C ALA A 231 11.54 8.85 -2.08
N MET A 232 10.62 7.89 -2.05
CA MET A 232 10.93 6.46 -2.07
C MET A 232 11.70 6.07 -3.34
N HIS A 233 11.27 6.55 -4.50
CA HIS A 233 11.91 6.25 -5.78
C HIS A 233 13.33 6.83 -5.84
N SER A 234 13.52 8.05 -5.33
CA SER A 234 14.84 8.67 -5.19
C SER A 234 15.76 7.85 -4.30
N ILE A 235 15.30 7.46 -3.10
CA ILE A 235 16.09 6.63 -2.18
C ILE A 235 16.41 5.26 -2.80
N ALA A 236 15.42 4.59 -3.39
CA ALA A 236 15.60 3.29 -4.02
C ALA A 236 16.59 3.35 -5.20
N SER A 237 16.46 4.36 -6.07
CA SER A 237 17.39 4.55 -7.19
C SER A 237 18.81 4.82 -6.69
N HIS A 238 18.96 5.58 -5.60
CA HIS A 238 20.24 5.83 -4.96
C HIS A 238 20.87 4.51 -4.45
N ILE A 239 20.14 3.71 -3.69
CA ILE A 239 20.61 2.42 -3.16
C ILE A 239 21.02 1.46 -4.30
N VAL A 240 20.21 1.37 -5.35
CA VAL A 240 20.52 0.53 -6.52
C VAL A 240 21.76 1.03 -7.24
N SER A 241 21.91 2.35 -7.41
CA SER A 241 23.08 2.94 -8.06
C SER A 241 24.36 2.68 -7.25
N GLN A 242 24.31 2.80 -5.92
CA GLN A 242 25.43 2.49 -5.04
C GLN A 242 25.79 1.01 -5.10
N SER A 243 24.79 0.13 -5.00
CA SER A 243 24.99 -1.32 -5.09
C SER A 243 25.64 -1.72 -6.42
N LYS A 244 25.21 -1.13 -7.54
CA LYS A 244 25.83 -1.34 -8.86
C LYS A 244 27.30 -0.89 -8.87
N ARG A 245 27.61 0.28 -8.32
CA ARG A 245 29.00 0.79 -8.24
C ARG A 245 29.89 -0.15 -7.41
N THR A 246 29.41 -0.62 -6.27
CA THR A 246 30.16 -1.55 -5.41
C THR A 246 30.44 -2.87 -6.12
N ILE A 247 29.46 -3.42 -6.84
CA ILE A 247 29.65 -4.65 -7.63
C ILE A 247 30.65 -4.44 -8.76
N LEU A 248 30.59 -3.31 -9.47
CA LEU A 248 31.55 -2.99 -10.53
C LEU A 248 32.97 -2.82 -10.00
N ALA A 249 33.13 -2.14 -8.86
CA ALA A 249 34.43 -1.98 -8.19
C ALA A 249 35.01 -3.32 -7.71
N LEU A 250 34.17 -4.24 -7.21
CA LEU A 250 34.57 -5.60 -6.85
C LEU A 250 34.88 -6.47 -8.08
N GLY A 251 34.18 -6.26 -9.19
CA GLY A 251 34.39 -6.95 -10.46
C GLY A 251 35.72 -6.59 -11.14
N ASP A 252 36.17 -5.34 -11.03
CA ASP A 252 37.49 -4.92 -11.52
C ASP A 252 38.65 -5.41 -10.65
N GLY A 253 38.41 -5.69 -9.36
CA GLY A 253 39.40 -6.26 -8.43
C GLY A 253 39.69 -7.76 -8.65
N GLY A 254 38.89 -8.46 -9.46
CA GLY A 254 39.00 -9.90 -9.70
C GLY A 254 40.10 -10.34 -10.69
N LYS A 255 40.91 -9.41 -11.22
CA LYS A 255 41.99 -9.71 -12.17
C LYS A 255 43.41 -9.70 -11.58
N ILE A 256 43.61 -9.41 -10.29
CA ILE A 256 44.96 -9.24 -9.72
C ILE A 256 45.41 -10.37 -8.78
N LEU A 257 44.57 -11.36 -8.46
CA LEU A 257 45.02 -12.52 -7.67
C LEU A 257 44.55 -13.84 -8.28
N ARG A 258 45.34 -14.33 -9.24
CA ARG A 258 45.48 -15.75 -9.57
C ARG A 258 46.95 -16.11 -9.44
#